data_AF-A0A1J4KN67-F1
#
_entry.id   AF-A0A1J4KN67-F1
#
_cell.length_a   1.000
_cell.length_b   1.000
_cell.length_c   1.000
_cell.angle_alpha   90.00
_cell.angle_beta   90.00
_cell.angle_gamma   90.00
#
_symmetry.space_group_name_H-M   'P 1'
#
loop_
_entity.id
_entity.type
_entity.pdbx_description
1 polymer ?
#
loop_
_entity_poly.entity_id
_entity_poly.type
_entity_poly.pdbx_seq_one_letter_code
_entity_poly.pdbx_strand_id
1 'polypeptide(L)'
;MTDANKNIEEQIVGFLKGYLNLSFTLFQFSEISGRDLLELLNSIAHNISETQPEKLGTEKIEATVDRLSEFLRILKYDFPVDPEEWDVRLTNADKELIYPAMLWLLSDFEGMKTRAYKAKYSEEVSIPEEIKVDPTVSELITQHRELRERFDDVLQEYDEIGGTNVDELKTTLADLEADKARLATRISGFKRKLAKVSNLDELLKWTTKLRIESEREMKLNDELQRINDEKRLLMHRQQSSAEKLKNMKSHLQEKLAALKQEYESLSNQGPSNAASPNEKTLMMSQHQVIAATKRRDMKKKQLADLQKQRSEAEQELQRKQQDGAIEVPSPTQFAQYVRSLKDKNEVYKQKQSELATVRRELAVMMRTEEIVKTQNEHNLHEIQRIERQRGVGGFREAREQLEKVSAVKADLDDMKGKTLEEMSAISKEIQKGIQARQSELKPLVSKLQDQRKKKAAVESKYLQAKQRYQNAISEYDSVCMELDEESKKLKGDIGQYQSKYHNTNQLLASLERTLRRAREEESATTTGNAISKEIKTYADYFQKASHKLKKETRALKEQKKTIGTQTESNQKQLEMFQSLRRLLQVKLECTKIAKKQKEAELIKDDIERQNPEEIITIE
;
A
#
# COMPACT_ATOMS: atom_id res chain seq x y z
N MET A 1 -41.53 -19.00 -27.24
CA MET A 1 -41.89 -17.80 -26.45
C MET A 1 -42.02 -18.09 -24.95
N THR A 2 -42.27 -19.33 -24.51
CA THR A 2 -42.49 -19.69 -23.10
C THR A 2 -41.25 -19.70 -22.19
N ASP A 3 -40.04 -19.92 -22.71
CA ASP A 3 -38.84 -20.01 -21.86
C ASP A 3 -38.24 -18.65 -21.49
N ALA A 4 -38.43 -17.61 -22.33
CA ALA A 4 -37.98 -16.26 -22.03
C ALA A 4 -38.82 -15.60 -20.92
N ASN A 5 -40.14 -15.83 -20.92
CA ASN A 5 -41.04 -15.30 -19.89
C ASN A 5 -40.82 -15.96 -18.52
N LYS A 6 -40.50 -17.26 -18.47
CA LYS A 6 -40.16 -17.94 -17.19
C LYS A 6 -38.96 -17.32 -16.48
N ASN A 7 -37.93 -16.91 -17.24
CA ASN A 7 -36.74 -16.27 -16.67
C ASN A 7 -37.06 -14.88 -16.10
N ILE A 8 -37.93 -14.11 -16.77
CA ILE A 8 -38.37 -12.79 -16.30
C ILE A 8 -39.20 -12.93 -15.00
N GLU A 9 -40.13 -13.88 -14.94
CA GLU A 9 -40.92 -14.14 -13.73
C GLU A 9 -40.04 -14.56 -12.54
N GLU A 10 -39.05 -15.42 -12.74
CA GLU A 10 -38.08 -15.84 -11.71
C GLU A 10 -37.28 -14.65 -11.16
N GLN A 11 -36.80 -13.77 -12.05
CA GLN A 11 -36.05 -12.58 -11.67
C GLN A 11 -36.92 -11.59 -10.88
N ILE A 12 -38.15 -11.33 -11.34
CA ILE A 12 -39.07 -10.43 -10.66
C ILE A 12 -39.40 -10.97 -9.26
N VAL A 13 -39.71 -12.26 -9.11
CA VAL A 13 -40.00 -12.86 -7.80
C VAL A 13 -38.78 -12.79 -6.86
N GLY A 14 -37.57 -12.97 -7.39
CA GLY A 14 -36.32 -12.79 -6.66
C GLY A 14 -36.15 -11.35 -6.14
N PHE A 15 -36.37 -10.36 -7.00
CA PHE A 15 -36.26 -8.95 -6.63
C PHE A 15 -37.38 -8.47 -5.70
N LEU A 16 -38.61 -8.95 -5.87
CA LEU A 16 -39.74 -8.67 -4.96
C LEU A 16 -39.44 -9.17 -3.54
N LYS A 17 -38.82 -10.36 -3.42
CA LYS A 17 -38.40 -10.89 -2.12
C LYS A 17 -37.26 -10.07 -1.51
N GLY A 18 -36.30 -9.65 -2.32
CA GLY A 18 -35.13 -8.90 -1.87
C GLY A 18 -35.43 -7.46 -1.43
N TYR A 19 -36.22 -6.71 -2.21
CA TYR A 19 -36.45 -5.29 -1.99
C TYR A 19 -37.73 -4.97 -1.22
N LEU A 20 -38.77 -5.80 -1.34
CA LEU A 20 -40.11 -5.52 -0.81
C LEU A 20 -40.56 -6.53 0.26
N ASN A 21 -39.74 -7.53 0.58
CA ASN A 21 -40.08 -8.65 1.47
C ASN A 21 -41.39 -9.38 1.09
N LEU A 22 -41.80 -9.32 -0.18
CA LEU A 22 -42.98 -10.01 -0.69
C LEU A 22 -42.54 -11.37 -1.26
N SER A 23 -42.99 -12.46 -0.62
CA SER A 23 -42.70 -13.81 -1.05
C SER A 23 -43.85 -14.39 -1.87
N PHE A 24 -43.63 -14.56 -3.18
CA PHE A 24 -44.54 -15.28 -4.07
C PHE A 24 -43.89 -16.58 -4.53
N THR A 25 -44.72 -17.62 -4.70
CA THR A 25 -44.30 -18.80 -5.46
C THR A 25 -44.43 -18.49 -6.96
N LEU A 26 -43.59 -19.05 -7.84
CA LEU A 26 -43.67 -18.85 -9.30
C LEU A 26 -45.08 -19.09 -9.87
N PHE A 27 -45.76 -20.11 -9.34
CA PHE A 27 -47.14 -20.41 -9.69
C PHE A 27 -48.12 -19.31 -9.23
N GLN A 28 -47.96 -18.81 -8.00
CA GLN A 28 -48.79 -17.74 -7.46
C GLN A 28 -48.58 -16.41 -8.21
N PHE A 29 -47.35 -16.12 -8.63
CA PHE A 29 -47.03 -14.91 -9.39
C PHE A 29 -47.62 -14.96 -10.81
N SER A 30 -47.55 -16.11 -11.50
CA SER A 30 -48.08 -16.23 -12.86
C SER A 30 -49.62 -16.24 -12.93
N GLU A 31 -50.31 -16.58 -11.84
CA GLU A 31 -51.78 -16.47 -11.72
C GLU A 31 -52.28 -15.03 -11.54
N ILE A 32 -51.43 -14.11 -11.04
CA ILE A 32 -51.80 -12.70 -10.86
C ILE A 32 -52.11 -12.09 -12.23
N SER A 33 -53.31 -11.52 -12.37
CA SER A 33 -53.79 -10.95 -13.63
C SER A 33 -54.82 -9.85 -13.39
N GLY A 34 -55.04 -8.99 -14.38
CA GLY A 34 -56.02 -7.92 -14.28
C GLY A 34 -55.64 -6.86 -13.24
N ARG A 35 -56.59 -6.54 -12.36
CA ARG A 35 -56.45 -5.46 -11.36
C ARG A 35 -55.36 -5.74 -10.32
N ASP A 36 -55.16 -7.01 -9.96
CA ASP A 36 -54.17 -7.40 -8.96
C ASP A 36 -52.73 -7.21 -9.49
N LEU A 37 -52.53 -7.37 -10.79
CA LEU A 37 -51.23 -7.11 -11.45
C LEU A 37 -50.91 -5.61 -11.49
N LEU A 38 -51.91 -4.78 -11.75
CA LEU A 38 -51.78 -3.32 -11.68
C LEU A 38 -51.57 -2.83 -10.24
N GLU A 39 -52.19 -3.47 -9.25
CA GLU A 39 -51.95 -3.17 -7.83
C GLU A 39 -50.53 -3.55 -7.41
N LEU A 40 -49.99 -4.65 -7.93
CA LEU A 40 -48.60 -5.04 -7.70
C LEU A 40 -47.62 -4.03 -8.33
N LEU A 41 -47.86 -3.61 -9.57
CA LEU A 41 -47.06 -2.56 -10.23
C LEU A 41 -47.16 -1.23 -9.45
N ASN A 42 -48.34 -0.86 -8.99
CA ASN A 42 -48.54 0.34 -8.17
C ASN A 42 -47.86 0.23 -6.80
N SER A 43 -47.83 -0.95 -6.20
CA SER A 43 -47.10 -1.20 -4.94
C SER A 43 -45.59 -1.05 -5.14
N ILE A 44 -45.05 -1.50 -6.27
CA ILE A 44 -43.65 -1.27 -6.64
C ILE A 44 -43.42 0.24 -6.83
N ALA A 45 -44.29 0.92 -7.58
CA ALA A 45 -44.19 2.38 -7.80
C ALA A 45 -44.26 3.19 -6.49
N HIS A 46 -45.11 2.80 -5.54
CA HIS A 46 -45.20 3.42 -4.22
C HIS A 46 -43.93 3.25 -3.39
N ASN A 47 -43.32 2.07 -3.44
CA ASN A 47 -42.06 1.82 -2.72
C ASN A 47 -40.85 2.52 -3.38
N ILE A 48 -40.97 2.91 -4.65
CA ILE A 48 -39.98 3.75 -5.36
C ILE A 48 -40.22 5.24 -5.04
N SER A 49 -41.49 5.66 -4.95
CA SER A 49 -41.87 7.02 -4.61
C SER A 49 -43.10 7.07 -3.71
N GLU A 50 -42.94 7.59 -2.49
CA GLU A 50 -44.01 7.80 -1.51
C GLU A 50 -45.13 8.74 -2.02
N THR A 51 -44.91 9.42 -3.14
CA THR A 51 -45.92 10.27 -3.80
C THR A 51 -47.05 9.49 -4.47
N GLN A 52 -46.82 8.21 -4.80
CA GLN A 52 -47.85 7.35 -5.38
C GLN A 52 -48.73 6.76 -4.26
N PRO A 53 -50.04 6.55 -4.47
CA PRO A 53 -50.91 5.96 -3.45
C PRO A 53 -50.55 4.49 -3.18
N GLU A 54 -50.55 4.10 -1.89
CA GLU A 54 -50.21 2.74 -1.42
C GLU A 54 -51.21 1.67 -1.91
N LYS A 55 -52.45 2.05 -2.21
CA LYS A 55 -53.50 1.16 -2.76
C LYS A 55 -54.33 1.87 -3.82
N LEU A 56 -54.77 1.11 -4.84
CA LEU A 56 -55.60 1.62 -5.93
C LEU A 56 -57.01 2.10 -5.50
N GLY A 57 -57.47 1.75 -4.29
CA GLY A 57 -58.73 2.24 -3.71
C GLY A 57 -59.92 2.23 -4.68
N THR A 58 -60.55 3.40 -4.86
CA THR A 58 -61.72 3.66 -5.73
C THR A 58 -61.38 4.39 -7.04
N GLU A 59 -60.11 4.46 -7.45
CA GLU A 59 -59.72 5.14 -8.68
C GLU A 59 -60.24 4.41 -9.93
N LYS A 60 -60.60 5.17 -10.97
CA LYS A 60 -60.91 4.59 -12.28
C LYS A 60 -59.62 4.00 -12.87
N ILE A 61 -59.74 2.86 -13.56
CA ILE A 61 -58.59 2.17 -14.16
C ILE A 61 -57.84 3.08 -15.12
N GLU A 62 -58.56 3.87 -15.94
CA GLU A 62 -58.02 4.88 -16.85
C GLU A 62 -57.12 5.91 -16.13
N ALA A 63 -57.59 6.49 -15.01
CA ALA A 63 -56.81 7.46 -14.25
C ALA A 63 -55.58 6.84 -13.56
N THR A 64 -55.62 5.53 -13.25
CA THR A 64 -54.47 4.81 -12.70
C THR A 64 -53.42 4.56 -13.78
N VAL A 65 -53.88 4.19 -14.98
CA VAL A 65 -53.05 3.96 -16.17
C VAL A 65 -52.33 5.24 -16.57
N ASP A 66 -53.04 6.37 -16.63
CA ASP A 66 -52.46 7.69 -16.93
C ASP A 66 -51.38 8.08 -15.89
N ARG A 67 -51.67 7.88 -14.60
CA ARG A 67 -50.71 8.19 -13.52
C ARG A 67 -49.46 7.31 -13.58
N LEU A 68 -49.64 6.01 -13.82
CA LEU A 68 -48.53 5.07 -13.93
C LEU A 68 -47.71 5.31 -15.20
N SER A 69 -48.36 5.67 -16.32
CA SER A 69 -47.68 5.99 -17.57
C SER A 69 -46.90 7.31 -17.46
N GLU A 70 -47.46 8.33 -16.79
CA GLU A 70 -46.75 9.58 -16.47
C GLU A 70 -45.54 9.32 -15.54
N PHE A 71 -45.71 8.49 -14.50
CA PHE A 71 -44.61 8.11 -13.61
C PHE A 71 -43.49 7.36 -14.34
N LEU A 72 -43.82 6.44 -15.25
CA LEU A 72 -42.84 5.74 -16.08
C LEU A 72 -42.14 6.69 -17.07
N ARG A 73 -42.84 7.70 -17.61
CA ARG A 73 -42.23 8.76 -18.44
C ARG A 73 -41.23 9.60 -17.64
N ILE A 74 -41.58 9.96 -16.40
CA ILE A 74 -40.70 10.71 -15.49
C ILE A 74 -39.41 9.92 -15.20
N LEU A 75 -39.53 8.61 -15.00
CA LEU A 75 -38.37 7.73 -14.82
C LEU A 75 -37.57 7.48 -16.11
N LYS A 76 -38.05 7.98 -17.27
CA LYS A 76 -37.49 7.78 -18.61
C LYS A 76 -37.47 6.30 -19.02
N TYR A 77 -38.58 5.60 -18.77
CA TYR A 77 -38.79 4.27 -19.32
C TYR A 77 -38.87 4.34 -20.85
N ASP A 78 -38.20 3.41 -21.53
CA ASP A 78 -38.29 3.27 -22.98
C ASP A 78 -39.55 2.48 -23.33
N PHE A 79 -40.56 3.15 -23.87
CA PHE A 79 -41.85 2.55 -24.15
C PHE A 79 -41.72 1.65 -25.39
N PRO A 80 -42.00 0.34 -25.27
CA PRO A 80 -41.83 -0.60 -26.37
C PRO A 80 -42.88 -0.43 -27.49
N VAL A 81 -43.89 0.41 -27.27
CA VAL A 81 -45.04 0.61 -28.15
C VAL A 81 -45.48 2.08 -28.10
N ASP A 82 -46.18 2.54 -29.14
CA ASP A 82 -46.72 3.89 -29.22
C ASP A 82 -47.64 4.23 -28.02
N PRO A 83 -47.68 5.51 -27.57
CA PRO A 83 -48.43 5.92 -26.37
C PRO A 83 -49.91 5.51 -26.34
N GLU A 84 -50.61 5.61 -27.47
CA GLU A 84 -52.03 5.25 -27.57
C GLU A 84 -52.25 3.73 -27.44
N GLU A 85 -51.34 2.93 -27.99
CA GLU A 85 -51.40 1.46 -27.87
C GLU A 85 -50.95 1.01 -26.47
N TRP A 86 -50.01 1.73 -25.85
CA TRP A 86 -49.60 1.52 -24.46
C TRP A 86 -50.77 1.71 -23.49
N ASP A 87 -51.50 2.83 -23.57
CA ASP A 87 -52.59 3.14 -22.65
C ASP A 87 -53.74 2.11 -22.77
N VAL A 88 -54.05 1.66 -23.98
CA VAL A 88 -55.05 0.60 -24.23
C VAL A 88 -54.61 -0.75 -23.66
N ARG A 89 -53.34 -1.14 -23.87
CA ARG A 89 -52.82 -2.43 -23.38
C ARG A 89 -52.58 -2.46 -21.88
N LEU A 90 -52.22 -1.32 -21.27
CA LEU A 90 -52.09 -1.20 -19.81
C LEU A 90 -53.46 -1.23 -19.12
N THR A 91 -54.49 -0.64 -19.76
CA THR A 91 -55.90 -0.74 -19.31
C THR A 91 -56.38 -2.20 -19.28
N ASN A 92 -55.94 -3.00 -20.25
CA ASN A 92 -56.23 -4.44 -20.31
C ASN A 92 -55.33 -5.31 -19.42
N ALA A 93 -54.39 -4.71 -18.67
CA ALA A 93 -53.44 -5.38 -17.80
C ALA A 93 -52.64 -6.51 -18.51
N ASP A 94 -52.11 -6.20 -19.69
CA ASP A 94 -51.33 -7.15 -20.49
C ASP A 94 -50.00 -7.53 -19.82
N LYS A 95 -49.79 -8.84 -19.62
CA LYS A 95 -48.61 -9.39 -18.95
C LYS A 95 -47.33 -9.16 -19.74
N GLU A 96 -47.42 -9.12 -21.07
CA GLU A 96 -46.25 -8.94 -21.95
C GLU A 96 -45.65 -7.52 -21.85
N LEU A 97 -46.42 -6.54 -21.37
CA LEU A 97 -45.96 -5.16 -21.17
C LEU A 97 -45.60 -4.85 -19.72
N ILE A 98 -46.39 -5.38 -18.77
CA ILE A 98 -46.17 -5.08 -17.34
C ILE A 98 -44.92 -5.79 -16.81
N TYR A 99 -44.64 -7.03 -17.22
CA TYR A 99 -43.48 -7.75 -16.72
C TYR A 99 -42.14 -7.09 -17.09
N PRO A 100 -41.89 -6.66 -18.35
CA PRO A 100 -40.70 -5.88 -18.68
C PRO A 100 -40.61 -4.57 -17.88
N ALA A 101 -41.73 -3.86 -17.67
CA ALA A 101 -41.74 -2.63 -16.88
C ALA A 101 -41.42 -2.88 -15.40
N MET A 102 -41.98 -3.92 -14.79
CA MET A 102 -41.67 -4.34 -13.42
C MET A 102 -40.21 -4.77 -13.29
N LEU A 103 -39.69 -5.56 -14.23
CA LEU A 103 -38.30 -6.00 -14.22
C LEU A 103 -37.36 -4.80 -14.30
N TRP A 104 -37.65 -3.82 -15.16
CA TRP A 104 -36.85 -2.61 -15.29
C TRP A 104 -36.84 -1.80 -14.00
N LEU A 105 -38.01 -1.56 -13.39
CA LEU A 105 -38.13 -0.86 -12.11
C LEU A 105 -37.40 -1.56 -10.96
N LEU A 106 -37.40 -2.89 -10.95
CA LEU A 106 -36.79 -3.71 -9.90
C LEU A 106 -35.30 -3.99 -10.11
N SER A 107 -34.80 -3.94 -11.35
CA SER A 107 -33.40 -4.23 -11.68
C SER A 107 -32.41 -3.19 -11.14
N ASP A 108 -32.82 -1.93 -11.03
CA ASP A 108 -32.04 -0.82 -10.48
C ASP A 108 -32.87 -0.07 -9.42
N PHE A 109 -33.37 -0.80 -8.42
CA PHE A 109 -34.35 -0.27 -7.46
C PHE A 109 -33.85 0.98 -6.70
N GLU A 110 -32.57 1.01 -6.34
CA GLU A 110 -31.94 2.13 -5.62
C GLU A 110 -31.65 3.32 -6.55
N GLY A 111 -31.24 3.07 -7.80
CA GLY A 111 -31.15 4.08 -8.85
C GLY A 111 -32.51 4.66 -9.24
N MET A 112 -33.57 3.86 -9.23
CA MET A 112 -34.94 4.34 -9.51
C MET A 112 -35.48 5.17 -8.36
N LYS A 113 -35.17 4.83 -7.10
CA LYS A 113 -35.50 5.67 -5.93
C LYS A 113 -34.83 7.04 -5.98
N THR A 114 -33.53 7.07 -6.28
CA THR A 114 -32.79 8.34 -6.40
C THR A 114 -33.29 9.17 -7.58
N ARG A 115 -33.60 8.54 -8.73
CA ARG A 115 -34.23 9.22 -9.87
C ARG A 115 -35.63 9.73 -9.57
N ALA A 116 -36.48 8.96 -8.90
CA ALA A 116 -37.82 9.40 -8.49
C ALA A 116 -37.75 10.58 -7.51
N TYR A 117 -36.83 10.51 -6.53
CA TYR A 117 -36.57 11.59 -5.60
C TYR A 117 -36.07 12.85 -6.31
N LYS A 118 -35.12 12.71 -7.24
CA LYS A 118 -34.62 13.82 -8.06
C LYS A 118 -35.72 14.42 -8.93
N ALA A 119 -36.51 13.59 -9.60
CA ALA A 119 -37.59 14.04 -10.46
C ALA A 119 -38.62 14.88 -9.70
N LYS A 120 -39.00 14.47 -8.48
CA LYS A 120 -39.92 15.22 -7.61
C LYS A 120 -39.54 16.69 -7.42
N TYR A 121 -38.23 16.99 -7.37
CA TYR A 121 -37.73 18.35 -7.10
C TYR A 121 -37.09 19.04 -8.31
N SER A 122 -36.71 18.30 -9.34
CA SER A 122 -36.03 18.82 -10.54
C SER A 122 -36.99 19.05 -11.72
N GLU A 123 -38.15 18.38 -11.75
CA GLU A 123 -39.12 18.50 -12.84
C GLU A 123 -39.71 19.92 -12.97
N GLU A 124 -39.88 20.37 -14.21
CA GLU A 124 -40.40 21.70 -14.52
C GLU A 124 -41.92 21.69 -14.54
N VAL A 125 -42.51 22.44 -13.61
CA VAL A 125 -43.96 22.69 -13.60
C VAL A 125 -44.32 23.44 -14.87
N SER A 126 -45.09 22.80 -15.76
CA SER A 126 -45.57 23.43 -17.00
C SER A 126 -46.58 24.53 -16.68
N ILE A 127 -46.13 25.78 -16.70
CA ILE A 127 -46.98 26.96 -16.54
C ILE A 127 -47.39 27.46 -17.93
N PRO A 128 -48.70 27.62 -18.22
CA PRO A 128 -49.19 28.16 -19.48
C PRO A 128 -48.55 29.50 -19.86
N GLU A 129 -48.28 29.69 -21.15
CA GLU A 129 -47.52 30.82 -21.70
C GLU A 129 -48.20 32.18 -21.45
N GLU A 130 -49.52 32.19 -21.26
CA GLU A 130 -50.35 33.35 -20.93
C GLU A 130 -50.06 33.91 -19.51
N ILE A 131 -49.64 33.04 -18.58
CA ILE A 131 -49.32 33.41 -17.18
C ILE A 131 -47.82 33.74 -17.04
N LYS A 132 -46.99 33.22 -17.95
CA LYS A 132 -45.54 33.53 -18.01
C LYS A 132 -45.22 34.98 -18.38
N VAL A 133 -46.16 35.71 -18.99
CA VAL A 133 -45.97 37.12 -19.39
C VAL A 133 -45.96 38.06 -18.18
N ASP A 134 -46.57 37.67 -17.05
CA ASP A 134 -46.54 38.49 -15.83
C ASP A 134 -45.09 38.56 -15.28
N PRO A 135 -44.52 39.77 -15.11
CA PRO A 135 -43.16 39.94 -14.60
C PRO A 135 -42.93 39.27 -13.24
N THR A 136 -43.96 39.18 -12.39
CA THR A 136 -43.84 38.53 -11.07
C THR A 136 -43.71 37.01 -11.18
N VAL A 137 -44.42 36.41 -12.13
CA VAL A 137 -44.37 34.97 -12.41
C VAL A 137 -43.05 34.61 -13.07
N SER A 138 -42.55 35.46 -13.98
CA SER A 138 -41.23 35.31 -14.58
C SER A 138 -40.10 35.35 -13.54
N GLU A 139 -40.16 36.28 -12.58
CA GLU A 139 -39.19 36.35 -11.47
C GLU A 139 -39.26 35.09 -10.57
N LEU A 140 -40.46 34.59 -10.29
CA LEU A 140 -40.65 33.36 -9.52
C LEU A 140 -40.12 32.11 -10.25
N ILE A 141 -40.29 32.05 -11.57
CA ILE A 141 -39.74 30.99 -12.42
C ILE A 141 -38.20 31.01 -12.38
N THR A 142 -37.58 32.19 -12.42
CA THR A 142 -36.13 32.33 -12.28
C THR A 142 -35.67 31.87 -10.89
N GLN A 143 -36.32 32.30 -9.82
CA GLN A 143 -36.00 31.85 -8.45
C GLN A 143 -36.17 30.34 -8.26
N HIS A 144 -37.23 29.76 -8.85
CA HIS A 144 -37.46 28.31 -8.84
C HIS A 144 -36.39 27.55 -9.64
N ARG A 145 -35.89 28.13 -10.74
CA ARG A 145 -34.77 27.57 -11.51
C ARG A 145 -33.46 27.60 -10.72
N GLU A 146 -33.14 28.72 -10.09
CA GLU A 146 -31.94 28.84 -9.24
C GLU A 146 -31.96 27.88 -8.05
N LEU A 147 -33.11 27.68 -7.42
CA LEU A 147 -33.26 26.72 -6.32
C LEU A 147 -33.10 25.27 -6.78
N ARG A 148 -33.57 24.94 -7.99
CA ARG A 148 -33.36 23.62 -8.60
C ARG A 148 -31.89 23.34 -8.91
N GLU A 149 -31.19 24.33 -9.46
CA GLU A 149 -29.76 24.22 -9.76
C GLU A 149 -28.95 24.02 -8.46
N ARG A 150 -29.24 24.79 -7.41
CA ARG A 150 -28.63 24.59 -6.08
C ARG A 150 -28.95 23.22 -5.48
N PHE A 151 -30.16 22.71 -5.68
CA PHE A 151 -30.53 21.38 -5.21
C PHE A 151 -29.74 20.29 -5.93
N ASP A 152 -29.58 20.41 -7.25
CA ASP A 152 -28.77 19.48 -8.05
C ASP A 152 -27.28 19.53 -7.63
N ASP A 153 -26.73 20.72 -7.38
CA ASP A 153 -25.35 20.88 -6.88
C ASP A 153 -25.14 20.22 -5.51
N VAL A 154 -26.05 20.46 -4.55
CA VAL A 154 -25.96 19.89 -3.20
C VAL A 154 -26.15 18.36 -3.23
N LEU A 155 -27.04 17.86 -4.08
CA LEU A 155 -27.25 16.42 -4.25
C LEU A 155 -26.00 15.78 -4.87
N GLN A 156 -25.36 16.43 -5.84
CA GLN A 156 -24.09 15.97 -6.40
C GLN A 156 -22.98 15.95 -5.35
N GLU A 157 -22.84 17.00 -4.52
CA GLU A 157 -21.87 17.02 -3.41
C GLU A 157 -22.13 15.89 -2.41
N TYR A 158 -23.41 15.59 -2.11
CA TYR A 158 -23.78 14.49 -1.22
C TYR A 158 -23.42 13.11 -1.82
N ASP A 159 -23.70 12.91 -3.10
CA ASP A 159 -23.36 11.67 -3.81
C ASP A 159 -21.82 11.49 -3.92
N GLU A 160 -21.07 12.58 -4.10
CA GLU A 160 -19.60 12.59 -4.10
C GLU A 160 -18.99 12.25 -2.72
N ILE A 161 -19.64 12.67 -1.63
CA ILE A 161 -19.25 12.30 -0.26
C ILE A 161 -19.54 10.82 0.01
N GLY A 162 -20.62 10.29 -0.59
CA GLY A 162 -20.99 8.88 -0.54
C GLY A 162 -21.39 8.38 0.85
N GLY A 163 -21.86 7.12 0.91
CA GLY A 163 -22.16 6.44 2.17
C GLY A 163 -20.89 6.23 2.98
N THR A 164 -20.67 7.08 4.00
CA THR A 164 -19.53 6.90 4.90
C THR A 164 -19.65 5.54 5.57
N ASN A 165 -18.61 4.74 5.47
CA ASN A 165 -18.57 3.34 5.90
C ASN A 165 -18.46 3.19 7.45
N VAL A 166 -19.22 4.01 8.16
CA VAL A 166 -19.17 4.18 9.62
C VAL A 166 -19.56 2.91 10.33
N ASP A 167 -20.47 2.11 9.77
CA ASP A 167 -20.89 0.87 10.38
C ASP A 167 -19.84 -0.25 10.23
N GLU A 168 -19.12 -0.32 9.11
CA GLU A 168 -17.94 -1.20 9.01
C GLU A 168 -16.79 -0.73 9.93
N LEU A 169 -16.63 0.58 10.12
CA LEU A 169 -15.67 1.09 11.10
C LEU A 169 -16.06 0.77 12.55
N LYS A 170 -17.35 0.77 12.87
CA LYS A 170 -17.85 0.36 14.19
C LYS A 170 -17.64 -1.14 14.43
N THR A 171 -17.89 -1.99 13.43
CA THR A 171 -17.68 -3.43 13.57
C THR A 171 -16.19 -3.75 13.72
N THR A 172 -15.33 -3.16 12.89
CA THR A 172 -13.86 -3.33 13.01
C THR A 172 -13.31 -2.82 14.34
N LEU A 173 -13.84 -1.71 14.88
CA LEU A 173 -13.49 -1.23 16.22
C LEU A 173 -13.84 -2.28 17.29
N ALA A 174 -15.07 -2.82 17.25
CA ALA A 174 -15.51 -3.84 18.20
C ALA A 174 -14.65 -5.11 18.13
N ASP A 175 -14.27 -5.53 16.93
CA ASP A 175 -13.37 -6.67 16.72
C ASP A 175 -11.97 -6.42 17.30
N LEU A 176 -11.40 -5.23 17.09
CA LEU A 176 -10.11 -4.83 17.65
C LEU A 176 -10.14 -4.74 19.18
N GLU A 177 -11.24 -4.27 19.77
CA GLU A 177 -11.43 -4.25 21.22
C GLU A 177 -11.51 -5.67 21.80
N ALA A 178 -12.23 -6.57 21.14
CA ALA A 178 -12.29 -7.97 21.52
C ALA A 178 -10.90 -8.65 21.45
N ASP A 179 -10.12 -8.37 20.40
CA ASP A 179 -8.77 -8.91 20.25
C ASP A 179 -7.79 -8.35 21.28
N LYS A 180 -7.89 -7.07 21.62
CA LYS A 180 -7.14 -6.46 22.73
C LYS A 180 -7.45 -7.18 24.05
N ALA A 181 -8.72 -7.46 24.34
CA ALA A 181 -9.13 -8.19 25.55
C ALA A 181 -8.60 -9.64 25.56
N ARG A 182 -8.64 -10.33 24.41
CA ARG A 182 -8.05 -11.68 24.25
C ARG A 182 -6.55 -11.68 24.47
N LEU A 183 -5.82 -10.72 23.89
CA LEU A 183 -4.38 -10.57 24.08
C LEU A 183 -4.02 -10.25 25.53
N ALA A 184 -4.74 -9.34 26.19
CA ALA A 184 -4.52 -9.02 27.60
C ALA A 184 -4.71 -10.24 28.51
N THR A 185 -5.72 -11.06 28.24
CA THR A 185 -5.97 -12.32 28.96
C THR A 185 -4.82 -13.30 28.74
N ARG A 186 -4.35 -13.45 27.49
CA ARG A 186 -3.24 -14.35 27.14
C ARG A 186 -1.92 -13.90 27.76
N ILE A 187 -1.62 -12.60 27.75
CA ILE A 187 -0.47 -12.00 28.44
C ILE A 187 -0.54 -12.26 29.95
N SER A 188 -1.72 -12.08 30.56
CA SER A 188 -1.92 -12.35 31.98
C SER A 188 -1.74 -13.85 32.31
N GLY A 189 -2.14 -14.73 31.40
CA GLY A 189 -1.85 -16.16 31.47
C GLY A 189 -0.35 -16.48 31.40
N PHE A 190 0.37 -15.85 30.46
CA PHE A 190 1.83 -16.01 30.35
C PHE A 190 2.57 -15.45 31.57
N LYS A 191 2.19 -14.26 32.07
CA LYS A 191 2.77 -13.69 33.30
C LYS A 191 2.58 -14.62 34.51
N ARG A 192 1.41 -15.24 34.66
CA ARG A 192 1.18 -16.25 35.72
C ARG A 192 2.07 -17.48 35.58
N LYS A 193 2.26 -17.99 34.35
CA LYS A 193 3.13 -19.15 34.08
C LYS A 193 4.62 -18.83 34.32
N LEU A 194 5.02 -17.60 34.00
CA LEU A 194 6.41 -17.13 34.11
C LEU A 194 6.80 -16.67 35.52
N ALA A 195 5.84 -16.50 36.43
CA ALA A 195 6.07 -16.01 37.79
C ALA A 195 7.01 -16.88 38.65
N LYS A 196 7.23 -18.14 38.28
CA LYS A 196 8.11 -19.08 39.01
C LYS A 196 9.56 -19.10 38.50
N VAL A 197 9.88 -18.36 37.44
CA VAL A 197 11.21 -18.35 36.82
C VAL A 197 12.08 -17.29 37.50
N SER A 198 13.25 -17.67 38.00
CA SER A 198 14.24 -16.73 38.53
C SER A 198 14.86 -15.90 37.40
N ASN A 199 15.23 -14.63 37.67
CA ASN A 199 15.79 -13.69 36.70
C ASN A 199 14.87 -13.42 35.47
N LEU A 200 13.55 -13.43 35.68
CA LEU A 200 12.54 -13.23 34.62
C LEU A 200 12.74 -11.92 33.85
N ASP A 201 13.00 -10.81 34.53
CA ASP A 201 13.13 -9.50 33.89
C ASP A 201 14.36 -9.41 32.97
N GLU A 202 15.46 -10.03 33.38
CA GLU A 202 16.68 -10.07 32.57
C GLU A 202 16.51 -10.99 31.35
N LEU A 203 15.86 -12.15 31.53
CA LEU A 203 15.53 -13.06 30.42
C LEU A 203 14.55 -12.43 29.44
N LEU A 204 13.52 -11.70 29.92
CA LEU A 204 12.60 -10.95 29.07
C LEU A 204 13.31 -9.84 28.29
N LYS A 205 14.30 -9.17 28.89
CA LYS A 205 15.11 -8.16 28.21
C LYS A 205 15.95 -8.77 27.08
N TRP A 206 16.60 -9.91 27.32
CA TRP A 206 17.40 -10.59 26.30
C TRP A 206 16.53 -11.20 25.19
N THR A 207 15.40 -11.82 25.54
CA THR A 207 14.46 -12.36 24.54
C THR A 207 13.79 -11.26 23.72
N THR A 208 13.50 -10.10 24.33
CA THR A 208 13.01 -8.92 23.58
C THR A 208 14.05 -8.41 22.60
N LYS A 209 15.33 -8.31 23.00
CA LYS A 209 16.42 -7.96 22.08
C LYS A 209 16.57 -8.97 20.96
N LEU A 210 16.54 -10.27 21.26
CA LEU A 210 16.61 -11.32 20.24
C LEU A 210 15.44 -11.24 19.25
N ARG A 211 14.22 -10.99 19.74
CA ARG A 211 13.04 -10.78 18.89
C ARG A 211 13.22 -9.58 17.96
N ILE A 212 13.71 -8.45 18.47
CA ILE A 212 13.94 -7.25 17.65
C ILE A 212 14.99 -7.51 16.58
N GLU A 213 16.11 -8.18 16.91
CA GLU A 213 17.14 -8.50 15.91
C GLU A 213 16.62 -9.51 14.89
N SER A 214 15.84 -10.52 15.29
CA SER A 214 15.21 -11.47 14.35
C SER A 214 14.18 -10.80 13.43
N GLU A 215 13.37 -9.86 13.94
CA GLU A 215 12.45 -9.06 13.11
C GLU A 215 13.20 -8.17 12.11
N ARG A 216 14.35 -7.61 12.51
CA ARG A 216 15.22 -6.84 11.60
C ARG A 216 15.85 -7.73 10.54
N GLU A 217 16.33 -8.91 10.91
CA GLU A 217 16.86 -9.90 9.97
C GLU A 217 15.82 -10.30 8.94
N MET A 218 14.58 -10.59 9.38
CA MET A 218 13.47 -10.92 8.49
C MET A 218 13.16 -9.77 7.51
N LYS A 219 13.07 -8.53 8.00
CA LYS A 219 12.85 -7.35 7.14
C LYS A 219 13.98 -7.17 6.12
N LEU A 220 15.22 -7.33 6.54
CA LEU A 220 16.38 -7.23 5.65
C LEU A 220 16.34 -8.33 4.58
N ASN A 221 15.92 -9.54 4.96
CA ASN A 221 15.76 -10.65 4.01
C ASN A 221 14.62 -10.38 3.01
N ASP A 222 13.49 -9.82 3.45
CA ASP A 222 12.39 -9.41 2.57
C ASP A 222 12.82 -8.32 1.58
N GLU A 223 13.57 -7.31 2.06
CA GLU A 223 14.16 -6.27 1.21
C GLU A 223 15.16 -6.85 0.21
N LEU A 224 16.00 -7.79 0.65
CA LEU A 224 16.95 -8.49 -0.21
C LEU A 224 16.22 -9.29 -1.30
N GLN A 225 15.11 -9.96 -0.96
CA GLN A 225 14.30 -10.70 -1.91
C GLN A 225 13.67 -9.75 -2.94
N ARG A 226 13.09 -8.62 -2.51
CA ARG A 226 12.55 -7.59 -3.42
C ARG A 226 13.61 -7.05 -4.37
N ILE A 227 14.79 -6.70 -3.86
CA ILE A 227 15.91 -6.22 -4.68
C ILE A 227 16.32 -7.29 -5.70
N ASN A 228 16.34 -8.57 -5.31
CA ASN A 228 16.67 -9.66 -6.23
C ASN A 228 15.61 -9.84 -7.33
N ASP A 229 14.33 -9.71 -7.01
CA ASP A 229 13.24 -9.80 -7.98
C ASP A 229 13.23 -8.59 -8.93
N GLU A 230 13.46 -7.39 -8.43
CA GLU A 230 13.66 -6.18 -9.25
C GLU A 230 14.87 -6.32 -10.17
N LYS A 231 15.99 -6.85 -9.66
CA LYS A 231 17.19 -7.13 -10.46
C LYS A 231 16.90 -8.13 -11.58
N ARG A 232 16.12 -9.19 -11.31
CA ARG A 232 15.70 -10.16 -12.32
C ARG A 232 14.84 -9.50 -13.40
N LEU A 233 13.88 -8.67 -13.00
CA LEU A 233 13.01 -7.94 -13.94
C LEU A 233 13.83 -6.98 -14.81
N LEU A 234 14.77 -6.24 -14.22
CA LEU A 234 15.67 -5.35 -14.95
C LEU A 234 16.55 -6.11 -15.93
N MET A 235 17.11 -7.27 -15.54
CA MET A 235 17.85 -8.14 -16.46
C MET A 235 16.99 -8.60 -17.63
N HIS A 236 15.75 -9.05 -17.36
CA HIS A 236 14.83 -9.47 -18.41
C HIS A 236 14.48 -8.31 -19.37
N ARG A 237 14.23 -7.11 -18.83
CA ARG A 237 13.99 -5.90 -19.63
C ARG A 237 15.21 -5.52 -20.47
N GLN A 238 16.40 -5.62 -19.90
CA GLN A 238 17.66 -5.36 -20.60
C GLN A 238 17.88 -6.37 -21.73
N GLN A 239 17.63 -7.66 -21.48
CA GLN A 239 17.72 -8.71 -22.50
C GLN A 239 16.73 -8.47 -23.65
N SER A 240 15.46 -8.19 -23.34
CA SER A 240 14.46 -7.87 -24.36
C SER A 240 14.84 -6.62 -25.18
N SER A 241 15.38 -5.59 -24.53
CA SER A 241 15.89 -4.41 -25.23
C SER A 241 17.08 -4.72 -26.12
N ALA A 242 18.00 -5.58 -25.66
CA ALA A 242 19.17 -6.01 -26.43
C ALA A 242 18.76 -6.85 -27.65
N GLU A 243 17.77 -7.73 -27.51
CA GLU A 243 17.19 -8.50 -28.60
C GLU A 243 16.50 -7.60 -29.64
N LYS A 244 15.70 -6.62 -29.19
CA LYS A 244 15.09 -5.62 -30.08
C LYS A 244 16.15 -4.82 -30.85
N LEU A 245 17.22 -4.37 -30.17
CA LEU A 245 18.35 -3.69 -30.81
C LEU A 245 19.08 -4.59 -31.81
N LYS A 246 19.29 -5.87 -31.48
CA LYS A 246 19.90 -6.85 -32.37
C LYS A 246 19.05 -7.06 -33.63
N ASN A 247 17.75 -7.20 -33.48
CA ASN A 247 16.81 -7.37 -34.60
C ASN A 247 16.76 -6.11 -35.47
N MET A 248 16.68 -4.93 -34.85
CA MET A 248 16.75 -3.65 -35.58
C MET A 248 18.06 -3.51 -36.35
N LYS A 249 19.19 -3.86 -35.74
CA LYS A 249 20.50 -3.87 -36.39
C LYS A 249 20.53 -4.83 -37.59
N SER A 250 19.98 -6.04 -37.45
CA SER A 250 19.87 -7.00 -38.56
C SER A 250 19.06 -6.43 -39.71
N HIS A 251 17.89 -5.85 -39.41
CA HIS A 251 17.02 -5.27 -40.42
C HIS A 251 17.66 -4.06 -41.12
N LEU A 252 18.37 -3.20 -40.37
CA LEU A 252 19.14 -2.09 -40.95
C LEU A 252 20.30 -2.60 -41.80
N GLN A 253 20.96 -3.69 -41.40
CA GLN A 253 22.03 -4.32 -42.20
C GLN A 253 21.48 -4.90 -43.51
N GLU A 254 20.31 -5.54 -43.49
CA GLU A 254 19.62 -6.03 -44.67
C GLU A 254 19.20 -4.87 -45.60
N LYS A 255 18.60 -3.80 -45.06
CA LYS A 255 18.26 -2.59 -45.83
C LYS A 255 19.49 -1.94 -46.44
N LEU A 256 20.59 -1.85 -45.68
CA LEU A 256 21.84 -1.27 -46.16
C LEU A 256 22.47 -2.17 -47.25
N ALA A 257 22.35 -3.49 -47.14
CA ALA A 257 22.77 -4.42 -48.18
C ALA A 257 21.93 -4.28 -49.46
N ALA A 258 20.59 -4.19 -49.33
CA ALA A 258 19.68 -3.96 -50.46
C ALA A 258 19.96 -2.62 -51.15
N LEU A 259 20.11 -1.54 -50.37
CA LEU A 259 20.40 -0.21 -50.90
C LEU A 259 21.81 -0.14 -51.53
N LYS A 260 22.78 -0.89 -50.99
CA LYS A 260 24.09 -1.06 -51.64
C LYS A 260 23.96 -1.80 -52.97
N GLN A 261 23.14 -2.85 -53.02
CA GLN A 261 22.91 -3.59 -54.26
C GLN A 261 22.19 -2.74 -55.32
N GLU A 262 21.23 -1.90 -54.90
CA GLU A 262 20.60 -0.88 -55.76
C GLU A 262 21.58 0.20 -56.21
N TYR A 263 22.44 0.69 -55.30
CA TYR A 263 23.48 1.65 -55.65
C TYR A 263 24.50 1.04 -56.62
N GLU A 264 24.86 -0.22 -56.43
CA GLU A 264 25.82 -0.94 -57.28
C GLU A 264 25.20 -1.30 -58.64
N SER A 265 23.89 -1.60 -58.70
CA SER A 265 23.17 -1.78 -59.98
C SER A 265 22.99 -0.45 -60.73
N LEU A 266 22.68 0.65 -60.04
CA LEU A 266 22.60 1.99 -60.62
C LEU A 266 23.97 2.53 -61.04
N SER A 267 25.02 2.28 -60.25
CA SER A 267 26.40 2.61 -60.60
C SER A 267 26.93 1.79 -61.77
N ASN A 268 26.45 0.56 -61.95
CA ASN A 268 26.75 -0.26 -63.13
C ASN A 268 25.90 0.12 -64.35
N GLN A 269 24.78 0.83 -64.15
CA GLN A 269 23.88 1.32 -65.22
C GLN A 269 24.23 2.73 -65.75
N GLY A 270 25.28 3.38 -65.25
CA GLY A 270 25.76 4.67 -65.78
C GLY A 270 27.28 4.72 -66.00
N PRO A 271 27.80 5.17 -67.17
CA PRO A 271 27.21 5.19 -68.51
C PRO A 271 27.88 4.17 -69.46
N SER A 272 27.04 3.54 -70.27
CA SER A 272 27.40 3.07 -71.60
C SER A 272 27.76 4.26 -72.50
N ASN A 273 28.88 4.13 -73.22
CA ASN A 273 29.27 4.90 -74.42
C ASN A 273 29.38 6.44 -74.33
N ALA A 274 30.57 6.93 -73.96
CA ALA A 274 31.36 8.02 -74.61
C ALA A 274 32.20 8.81 -73.58
N ALA A 275 33.40 8.32 -73.25
CA ALA A 275 34.27 8.97 -72.26
C ALA A 275 34.95 10.24 -72.82
N SER A 276 34.63 11.40 -72.23
CA SER A 276 35.32 12.68 -72.43
C SER A 276 36.65 12.73 -71.63
N PRO A 277 37.70 13.46 -72.06
CA PRO A 277 38.98 13.56 -71.35
C PRO A 277 38.90 14.03 -69.89
N ASN A 278 37.88 14.83 -69.54
CA ASN A 278 37.64 15.28 -68.15
C ASN A 278 37.20 14.13 -67.23
N GLU A 279 36.54 13.11 -67.78
CA GLU A 279 35.99 11.98 -67.03
C GLU A 279 37.09 10.96 -66.67
N LYS A 280 38.13 10.82 -67.51
CA LYS A 280 39.35 10.05 -67.15
C LYS A 280 40.09 10.67 -65.97
N THR A 281 40.12 12.01 -65.89
CA THR A 281 40.75 12.71 -64.75
C THR A 281 39.94 12.53 -63.47
N LEU A 282 38.61 12.51 -63.57
CA LEU A 282 37.70 12.18 -62.47
C LEU A 282 37.82 10.71 -62.04
N MET A 283 37.95 9.78 -63.00
CA MET A 283 38.15 8.36 -62.73
C MET A 283 39.53 8.10 -62.10
N MET A 284 40.56 8.86 -62.50
CA MET A 284 41.91 8.78 -61.93
C MET A 284 41.98 9.38 -60.52
N SER A 285 41.28 10.49 -60.26
CA SER A 285 41.14 11.05 -58.91
C SER A 285 40.29 10.13 -58.03
N GLN A 286 39.25 9.51 -58.57
CA GLN A 286 38.46 8.48 -57.90
C GLN A 286 39.32 7.25 -57.57
N HIS A 287 40.20 6.80 -58.47
CA HIS A 287 41.17 5.73 -58.21
C HIS A 287 42.19 6.13 -57.12
N GLN A 288 42.67 7.38 -57.10
CA GLN A 288 43.53 7.88 -56.03
C GLN A 288 42.80 7.93 -54.68
N VAL A 289 41.55 8.35 -54.65
CA VAL A 289 40.70 8.36 -53.44
C VAL A 289 40.42 6.93 -52.97
N ILE A 290 40.16 5.98 -53.87
CA ILE A 290 39.98 4.56 -53.54
C ILE A 290 41.28 3.95 -53.00
N ALA A 291 42.44 4.30 -53.58
CA ALA A 291 43.73 3.85 -53.07
C ALA A 291 44.04 4.44 -51.68
N ALA A 292 43.71 5.71 -51.45
CA ALA A 292 43.85 6.38 -50.16
C ALA A 292 42.91 5.80 -49.09
N THR A 293 41.65 5.53 -49.44
CA THR A 293 40.68 4.88 -48.53
C THR A 293 41.06 3.45 -48.22
N LYS A 294 41.52 2.66 -49.21
CA LYS A 294 42.08 1.31 -48.96
C LYS A 294 43.29 1.35 -48.02
N ARG A 295 44.22 2.30 -48.19
CA ARG A 295 45.35 2.48 -47.27
C ARG A 295 44.90 2.86 -45.86
N ARG A 296 43.93 3.78 -45.75
CA ARG A 296 43.33 4.18 -44.46
C ARG A 296 42.63 3.00 -43.78
N ASP A 297 41.89 2.21 -44.53
CA ASP A 297 41.12 1.08 -43.99
C ASP A 297 42.04 -0.11 -43.64
N MET A 298 43.12 -0.34 -44.39
CA MET A 298 44.20 -1.24 -43.97
C MET A 298 44.86 -0.77 -42.68
N LYS A 299 45.12 0.53 -42.52
CA LYS A 299 45.66 1.09 -41.27
C LYS A 299 44.69 1.00 -40.11
N LYS A 300 43.38 1.21 -40.34
CA LYS A 300 42.33 1.01 -39.32
C LYS A 300 42.20 -0.46 -38.92
N LYS A 301 42.28 -1.40 -39.87
CA LYS A 301 42.31 -2.84 -39.56
C LYS A 301 43.56 -3.20 -38.77
N GLN A 302 44.74 -2.74 -39.19
CA GLN A 302 45.99 -2.92 -38.43
C GLN A 302 45.87 -2.35 -37.01
N LEU A 303 45.26 -1.17 -36.83
CA LEU A 303 45.05 -0.58 -35.52
C LEU A 303 44.08 -1.42 -34.67
N ALA A 304 42.97 -1.89 -35.27
CA ALA A 304 41.99 -2.73 -34.59
C ALA A 304 42.57 -4.09 -34.21
N ASP A 305 43.38 -4.70 -35.08
CA ASP A 305 44.08 -5.96 -34.81
C ASP A 305 45.13 -5.76 -33.72
N LEU A 306 45.90 -4.66 -33.74
CA LEU A 306 46.85 -4.31 -32.67
C LEU A 306 46.13 -4.03 -31.34
N GLN A 307 44.97 -3.37 -31.36
CA GLN A 307 44.16 -3.13 -30.17
C GLN A 307 43.58 -4.43 -29.62
N LYS A 308 43.14 -5.34 -30.49
CA LYS A 308 42.66 -6.66 -30.11
C LYS A 308 43.79 -7.50 -29.52
N GLN A 309 44.95 -7.56 -30.18
CA GLN A 309 46.16 -8.22 -29.68
C GLN A 309 46.61 -7.63 -28.33
N ARG A 310 46.54 -6.31 -28.16
CA ARG A 310 46.84 -5.67 -26.87
C ARG A 310 45.83 -6.09 -25.79
N SER A 311 44.54 -6.12 -26.11
CA SER A 311 43.52 -6.55 -25.14
C SER A 311 43.63 -8.02 -24.78
N GLU A 312 43.97 -8.88 -25.75
CA GLU A 312 44.22 -10.30 -25.54
C GLU A 312 45.48 -10.50 -24.70
N ALA A 313 46.55 -9.76 -24.97
CA ALA A 313 47.77 -9.78 -24.17
C ALA A 313 47.55 -9.22 -22.74
N GLU A 314 46.74 -8.17 -22.56
CA GLU A 314 46.36 -7.66 -21.24
C GLU A 314 45.49 -8.67 -20.46
N GLN A 315 44.57 -9.36 -21.12
CA GLN A 315 43.78 -10.43 -20.52
C GLN A 315 44.64 -11.65 -20.19
N GLU A 316 45.60 -12.01 -21.05
CA GLU A 316 46.54 -13.10 -20.79
C GLU A 316 47.50 -12.75 -19.64
N LEU A 317 47.92 -11.49 -19.53
CA LEU A 317 48.73 -10.99 -18.41
C LEU A 317 47.92 -10.99 -17.11
N GLN A 318 46.64 -10.58 -17.13
CA GLN A 318 45.76 -10.70 -15.97
C GLN A 318 45.52 -12.16 -15.56
N ARG A 319 45.35 -13.07 -16.52
CA ARG A 319 45.24 -14.51 -16.24
C ARG A 319 46.52 -15.06 -15.62
N LYS A 320 47.69 -14.73 -16.18
CA LYS A 320 48.99 -15.14 -15.63
C LYS A 320 49.29 -14.53 -14.24
N GLN A 321 48.79 -13.32 -13.97
CA GLN A 321 48.85 -12.70 -12.64
C GLN A 321 47.90 -13.40 -11.64
N GLN A 322 46.73 -13.86 -12.08
CA GLN A 322 45.80 -14.64 -11.26
C GLN A 322 46.31 -16.07 -10.98
N ASP A 323 47.01 -16.68 -11.93
CA ASP A 323 47.61 -18.02 -11.79
C ASP A 323 48.86 -18.05 -10.89
N GLY A 324 49.21 -16.94 -10.24
CA GLY A 324 50.32 -16.91 -9.28
C GLY A 324 51.68 -17.19 -9.93
N ALA A 325 51.89 -16.72 -11.16
CA ALA A 325 53.20 -16.78 -11.77
C ALA A 325 54.21 -15.95 -10.94
N ILE A 326 55.15 -16.64 -10.32
CA ILE A 326 56.29 -16.03 -9.62
C ILE A 326 56.99 -15.10 -10.61
N GLU A 327 56.98 -13.80 -10.31
CA GLU A 327 57.77 -12.80 -11.05
C GLU A 327 59.23 -13.27 -11.06
N VAL A 328 59.73 -13.67 -12.23
CA VAL A 328 61.15 -13.93 -12.41
C VAL A 328 61.88 -12.61 -12.18
N PRO A 329 62.70 -12.48 -11.13
CA PRO A 329 63.40 -11.23 -10.84
C PRO A 329 64.27 -10.83 -12.02
N SER A 330 64.35 -9.52 -12.27
CA SER A 330 65.19 -8.95 -13.33
C SER A 330 66.60 -9.57 -13.33
N PRO A 331 67.27 -9.76 -14.49
CA PRO A 331 68.60 -10.38 -14.59
C PRO A 331 69.63 -9.82 -13.59
N THR A 332 69.51 -8.54 -13.24
CA THR A 332 70.34 -7.88 -12.23
C THR A 332 70.06 -8.35 -10.80
N GLN A 333 68.79 -8.59 -10.46
CA GLN A 333 68.37 -9.11 -9.15
C GLN A 333 68.71 -10.60 -9.02
N PHE A 334 68.60 -11.38 -10.10
CA PHE A 334 69.04 -12.78 -10.11
C PHE A 334 70.57 -12.88 -9.95
N ALA A 335 71.34 -12.00 -10.59
CA ALA A 335 72.79 -11.95 -10.41
C ALA A 335 73.20 -11.59 -8.96
N GLN A 336 72.49 -10.66 -8.32
CA GLN A 336 72.68 -10.33 -6.91
C GLN A 336 72.32 -11.51 -5.99
N TYR A 337 71.22 -12.21 -6.28
CA TYR A 337 70.82 -13.40 -5.54
C TYR A 337 71.87 -14.52 -5.66
N VAL A 338 72.37 -14.80 -6.87
CA VAL A 338 73.42 -15.80 -7.10
C VAL A 338 74.73 -15.41 -6.40
N ARG A 339 75.10 -14.12 -6.36
CA ARG A 339 76.23 -13.64 -5.56
C ARG A 339 76.00 -13.89 -4.07
N SER A 340 74.83 -13.52 -3.55
CA SER A 340 74.50 -13.77 -2.14
C SER A 340 74.50 -15.25 -1.77
N LEU A 341 74.15 -16.15 -2.70
CA LEU A 341 74.22 -17.59 -2.51
C LEU A 341 75.67 -18.10 -2.51
N LYS A 342 76.54 -17.54 -3.36
CA LYS A 342 77.96 -17.86 -3.35
C LYS A 342 78.62 -17.40 -2.05
N ASP A 343 78.32 -16.19 -1.61
CA ASP A 343 78.82 -15.64 -0.34
C ASP A 343 78.35 -16.49 0.85
N LYS A 344 77.08 -16.88 0.88
CA LYS A 344 76.54 -17.79 1.91
C LYS A 344 77.18 -19.17 1.88
N ASN A 345 77.50 -19.70 0.70
CA ASN A 345 78.19 -20.99 0.57
C ASN A 345 79.66 -20.89 1.03
N GLU A 346 80.34 -19.78 0.76
CA GLU A 346 81.68 -19.55 1.31
C GLU A 346 81.65 -19.44 2.84
N VAL A 347 80.71 -18.69 3.40
CA VAL A 347 80.50 -18.60 4.85
C VAL A 347 80.21 -19.97 5.44
N TYR A 348 79.38 -20.79 4.78
CA TYR A 348 79.12 -22.16 5.22
C TYR A 348 80.40 -23.01 5.25
N LYS A 349 81.21 -22.96 4.19
CA LYS A 349 82.49 -23.70 4.13
C LYS A 349 83.48 -23.24 5.19
N GLN A 350 83.57 -21.92 5.43
CA GLN A 350 84.39 -21.36 6.51
C GLN A 350 83.94 -21.88 7.87
N LYS A 351 82.63 -21.81 8.16
CA LYS A 351 82.08 -22.32 9.42
C LYS A 351 82.25 -23.83 9.57
N GLN A 352 82.17 -24.59 8.49
CA GLN A 352 82.46 -26.02 8.50
C GLN A 352 83.94 -26.30 8.83
N SER A 353 84.87 -25.50 8.32
CA SER A 353 86.31 -25.60 8.62
C SER A 353 86.64 -25.22 10.06
N GLU A 354 86.04 -24.13 10.56
CA GLU A 354 86.13 -23.74 11.97
C GLU A 354 85.63 -24.87 12.88
N LEU A 355 84.46 -25.45 12.57
CA LEU A 355 83.90 -26.58 13.32
C LEU A 355 84.82 -27.81 13.30
N ALA A 356 85.46 -28.11 12.18
CA ALA A 356 86.41 -29.21 12.08
C ALA A 356 87.68 -28.96 12.93
N THR A 357 88.09 -27.71 13.08
CA THR A 357 89.23 -27.32 13.91
C THR A 357 88.89 -27.41 15.39
N VAL A 358 87.75 -26.86 15.81
CA VAL A 358 87.25 -26.99 17.19
C VAL A 358 87.05 -28.46 17.58
N ARG A 359 86.56 -29.31 16.67
CA ARG A 359 86.44 -30.76 16.93
C ARG A 359 87.80 -31.44 17.13
N ARG A 360 88.83 -31.03 16.38
CA ARG A 360 90.20 -31.54 16.58
C ARG A 360 90.77 -31.06 17.91
N GLU A 361 90.58 -29.78 18.25
CA GLU A 361 91.00 -29.24 19.54
C GLU A 361 90.29 -29.92 20.71
N LEU A 362 89.00 -30.19 20.59
CA LEU A 362 88.24 -30.95 21.58
C LEU A 362 88.82 -32.36 21.77
N ALA A 363 89.17 -33.06 20.68
CA ALA A 363 89.79 -34.38 20.77
C ALA A 363 91.17 -34.33 21.45
N VAL A 364 91.97 -33.29 21.18
CA VAL A 364 93.24 -33.05 21.89
C VAL A 364 92.99 -32.74 23.36
N MET A 365 92.01 -31.88 23.66
CA MET A 365 91.65 -31.52 25.04
C MET A 365 91.18 -32.73 25.84
N MET A 366 90.34 -33.59 25.27
CA MET A 366 89.90 -34.83 25.92
C MET A 366 91.08 -35.76 26.22
N ARG A 367 92.03 -35.89 25.28
CA ARG A 367 93.24 -36.68 25.52
C ARG A 367 94.13 -36.06 26.60
N THR A 368 94.27 -34.73 26.62
CA THR A 368 95.04 -34.06 27.69
C THR A 368 94.34 -34.15 29.03
N GLU A 369 93.01 -34.06 29.08
CA GLU A 369 92.21 -34.24 30.29
C GLU A 369 92.41 -35.64 30.86
N GLU A 370 92.37 -36.66 29.99
CA GLU A 370 92.62 -38.05 30.40
C GLU A 370 94.01 -38.22 31.00
N ILE A 371 95.06 -37.72 30.31
CA ILE A 371 96.45 -37.75 30.81
C ILE A 371 96.57 -37.05 32.17
N VAL A 372 95.96 -35.86 32.31
CA VAL A 372 96.01 -35.08 33.54
C VAL A 372 95.25 -35.76 34.67
N LYS A 373 94.10 -36.40 34.40
CA LYS A 373 93.38 -37.19 35.41
C LYS A 373 94.23 -38.36 35.89
N THR A 374 94.85 -39.11 34.97
CA THR A 374 95.73 -40.23 35.36
C THR A 374 96.92 -39.75 36.20
N GLN A 375 97.54 -38.62 35.83
CA GLN A 375 98.62 -38.01 36.61
C GLN A 375 98.14 -37.50 37.98
N ASN A 376 96.96 -36.88 38.04
CA ASN A 376 96.40 -36.38 39.29
C ASN A 376 96.04 -37.52 40.23
N GLU A 377 95.45 -38.62 39.74
CA GLU A 377 95.18 -39.83 40.53
C GLU A 377 96.47 -40.43 41.08
N HIS A 378 97.52 -40.52 40.26
CA HIS A 378 98.83 -40.96 40.69
C HIS A 378 99.40 -40.07 41.81
N ASN A 379 99.39 -38.75 41.62
CA ASN A 379 99.84 -37.78 42.63
C ASN A 379 98.97 -37.83 43.90
N LEU A 380 97.65 -38.02 43.77
CA LEU A 380 96.74 -38.18 44.90
C LEU A 380 97.09 -39.41 45.73
N HIS A 381 97.40 -40.53 45.09
CA HIS A 381 97.84 -41.73 45.78
C HIS A 381 99.20 -41.54 46.47
N GLU A 382 100.16 -40.88 45.84
CA GLU A 382 101.44 -40.56 46.47
C GLU A 382 101.29 -39.61 47.66
N ILE A 383 100.48 -38.56 47.52
CA ILE A 383 100.23 -37.57 48.59
C ILE A 383 99.47 -38.23 49.74
N GLN A 384 98.42 -39.02 49.48
CA GLN A 384 97.71 -39.77 50.53
C GLN A 384 98.64 -40.75 51.27
N ARG A 385 99.59 -41.37 50.57
CA ARG A 385 100.62 -42.21 51.20
C ARG A 385 101.52 -41.38 52.12
N ILE A 386 101.96 -40.20 51.69
CA ILE A 386 102.79 -39.28 52.49
C ILE A 386 102.02 -38.73 53.70
N GLU A 387 100.77 -38.33 53.52
CA GLU A 387 99.88 -37.81 54.58
C GLU A 387 99.62 -38.87 55.66
N ARG A 388 99.39 -40.13 55.25
CA ARG A 388 99.29 -41.26 56.19
C ARG A 388 100.60 -41.55 56.92
N GLN A 389 101.74 -41.46 56.24
CA GLN A 389 103.06 -41.64 56.87
C GLN A 389 103.40 -40.54 57.88
N ARG A 390 102.90 -39.32 57.69
CA ARG A 390 103.15 -38.17 58.56
C ARG A 390 102.05 -37.89 59.60
N GLY A 391 101.01 -38.72 59.66
CA GLY A 391 99.94 -38.62 60.66
C GLY A 391 99.01 -37.41 60.48
N VAL A 392 98.98 -36.79 59.30
CA VAL A 392 98.15 -35.60 59.00
C VAL A 392 97.11 -35.98 57.94
N GLY A 393 96.13 -36.80 58.30
CA GLY A 393 94.98 -37.10 57.46
C GLY A 393 93.85 -36.09 57.67
N GLY A 394 93.18 -35.65 56.60
CA GLY A 394 91.97 -34.82 56.67
C GLY A 394 92.16 -33.30 56.53
N PHE A 395 93.40 -32.79 56.51
CA PHE A 395 93.66 -31.36 56.31
C PHE A 395 93.29 -30.88 54.89
N ARG A 396 93.38 -31.78 53.89
CA ARG A 396 93.01 -31.48 52.50
C ARG A 396 91.50 -31.47 52.28
N GLU A 397 90.74 -32.35 52.92
CA GLU A 397 89.26 -32.33 52.82
C GLU A 397 88.67 -31.04 53.41
N ALA A 398 89.24 -30.54 54.52
CA ALA A 398 88.84 -29.25 55.09
C ALA A 398 89.21 -28.06 54.19
N ARG A 399 90.37 -28.10 53.52
CA ARG A 399 90.77 -27.10 52.53
C ARG A 399 89.94 -27.17 51.24
N GLU A 400 89.62 -28.37 50.78
CA GLU A 400 88.79 -28.61 49.60
C GLU A 400 87.34 -28.16 49.84
N GLN A 401 86.81 -28.32 51.06
CA GLN A 401 85.50 -27.76 51.43
C GLN A 401 85.53 -26.23 51.45
N LEU A 402 86.59 -25.60 51.96
CA LEU A 402 86.75 -24.14 51.91
C LEU A 402 86.94 -23.61 50.47
N GLU A 403 87.68 -24.33 49.63
CA GLU A 403 87.88 -24.00 48.23
C GLU A 403 86.60 -24.21 47.41
N LYS A 404 85.83 -25.26 47.67
CA LYS A 404 84.49 -25.47 47.09
C LYS A 404 83.53 -24.37 47.50
N VAL A 405 83.53 -23.92 48.76
CA VAL A 405 82.68 -22.80 49.21
C VAL A 405 83.11 -21.48 48.55
N SER A 406 84.40 -21.26 48.35
CA SER A 406 84.89 -20.08 47.63
C SER A 406 84.60 -20.13 46.12
N ALA A 407 84.70 -21.31 45.50
CA ALA A 407 84.38 -21.53 44.08
C ALA A 407 82.89 -21.39 43.82
N VAL A 408 82.04 -22.01 44.66
CA VAL A 408 80.57 -21.86 44.56
C VAL A 408 80.13 -20.41 44.76
N LYS A 409 80.82 -19.64 45.62
CA LYS A 409 80.55 -18.22 45.77
C LYS A 409 80.98 -17.41 44.53
N ALA A 410 82.15 -17.70 43.97
CA ALA A 410 82.61 -17.07 42.73
C ALA A 410 81.68 -17.39 41.54
N ASP A 411 81.25 -18.65 41.39
CA ASP A 411 80.30 -19.09 40.36
C ASP A 411 78.94 -18.43 40.55
N LEU A 412 78.47 -18.25 41.80
CA LEU A 412 77.22 -17.55 42.10
C LEU A 412 77.31 -16.06 41.73
N ASP A 413 78.45 -15.42 41.99
CA ASP A 413 78.67 -14.01 41.65
C ASP A 413 78.82 -13.83 40.12
N ASP A 414 79.48 -14.76 39.43
CA ASP A 414 79.56 -14.80 37.96
C ASP A 414 78.20 -15.06 37.30
N MET A 415 77.39 -15.96 37.86
CA MET A 415 76.00 -16.21 37.42
C MET A 415 75.13 -14.97 37.63
N LYS A 416 75.29 -14.26 38.75
CA LYS A 416 74.60 -12.97 38.96
C LYS A 416 75.08 -11.90 37.99
N GLY A 417 76.38 -11.85 37.67
CA GLY A 417 76.95 -10.97 36.65
C GLY A 417 76.37 -11.24 35.26
N LYS A 418 76.39 -12.50 34.81
CA LYS A 418 75.82 -12.93 33.52
C LYS A 418 74.32 -12.69 33.44
N THR A 419 73.56 -13.00 34.50
CA THR A 419 72.12 -12.70 34.52
C THR A 419 71.82 -11.21 34.53
N LEU A 420 72.63 -10.38 35.19
CA LEU A 420 72.51 -8.91 35.11
C LEU A 420 72.88 -8.36 33.71
N GLU A 421 73.88 -8.94 33.06
CA GLU A 421 74.26 -8.60 31.69
C GLU A 421 73.21 -9.04 30.67
N GLU A 422 72.64 -10.24 30.82
CA GLU A 422 71.54 -10.74 30.00
C GLU A 422 70.25 -9.92 30.23
N MET A 423 69.90 -9.60 31.48
CA MET A 423 68.79 -8.69 31.78
C MET A 423 69.02 -7.30 31.18
N SER A 424 70.26 -6.81 31.19
CA SER A 424 70.63 -5.54 30.56
C SER A 424 70.61 -5.61 29.03
N ALA A 425 71.00 -6.73 28.43
CA ALA A 425 70.92 -6.99 27.00
C ALA A 425 69.47 -7.08 26.53
N ILE A 426 68.64 -7.83 27.25
CA ILE A 426 67.19 -7.93 27.02
C ILE A 426 66.53 -6.56 27.20
N SER A 427 66.89 -5.80 28.24
CA SER A 427 66.39 -4.44 28.43
C SER A 427 66.78 -3.52 27.27
N LYS A 428 68.03 -3.58 26.79
CA LYS A 428 68.47 -2.83 25.60
C LYS A 428 67.77 -3.28 24.31
N GLU A 429 67.50 -4.57 24.16
CA GLU A 429 66.78 -5.12 23.01
C GLU A 429 65.30 -4.71 23.03
N ILE A 430 64.65 -4.74 24.19
CA ILE A 430 63.30 -4.19 24.40
C ILE A 430 63.30 -2.69 24.11
N GLN A 431 64.30 -1.94 24.59
CA GLN A 431 64.41 -0.49 24.33
C GLN A 431 64.57 -0.21 22.83
N LYS A 432 65.39 -0.98 22.12
CA LYS A 432 65.54 -0.89 20.65
C LYS A 432 64.25 -1.26 19.92
N GLY A 433 63.55 -2.32 20.35
CA GLY A 433 62.27 -2.74 19.79
C GLY A 433 61.17 -1.69 20.00
N ILE A 434 61.14 -1.05 21.17
CA ILE A 434 60.24 0.08 21.47
C ILE A 434 60.56 1.26 20.55
N GLN A 435 61.83 1.62 20.38
CA GLN A 435 62.25 2.71 19.49
C GLN A 435 61.91 2.43 18.02
N ALA A 436 62.13 1.21 17.54
CA ALA A 436 61.77 0.80 16.18
C ALA A 436 60.25 0.90 15.95
N ARG A 437 59.43 0.33 16.85
CA ARG A 437 57.96 0.45 16.78
C ARG A 437 57.50 1.90 16.90
N GLN A 438 58.13 2.71 17.74
CA GLN A 438 57.81 4.13 17.87
C GLN A 438 58.12 4.88 16.56
N SER A 439 59.20 4.53 15.87
CA SER A 439 59.56 5.10 14.56
C SER A 439 58.58 4.71 13.45
N GLU A 440 58.08 3.47 13.46
CA GLU A 440 57.06 2.98 12.52
C GLU A 440 55.66 3.53 12.81
N LEU A 441 55.30 3.69 14.09
CA LEU A 441 54.00 4.21 14.52
C LEU A 441 53.87 5.71 14.27
N LYS A 442 54.94 6.50 14.42
CA LYS A 442 54.92 7.96 14.24
C LYS A 442 54.30 8.43 12.90
N PRO A 443 54.67 7.89 11.72
CA PRO A 443 54.03 8.28 10.46
C PRO A 443 52.58 7.79 10.34
N LEU A 444 52.23 6.62 10.90
CA LEU A 444 50.85 6.12 10.90
C LEU A 444 49.95 6.97 11.79
N VAL A 445 50.43 7.39 12.96
CA VAL A 445 49.74 8.32 13.85
C VAL A 445 49.55 9.67 13.16
N SER A 446 50.56 10.18 12.44
CA SER A 446 50.45 11.42 11.65
C SER A 446 49.38 11.29 10.56
N LYS A 447 49.39 10.21 9.78
CA LYS A 447 48.37 9.95 8.74
C LYS A 447 46.96 9.85 9.35
N LEU A 448 46.83 9.23 10.51
CA LEU A 448 45.56 9.10 11.23
C LEU A 448 45.08 10.46 11.77
N GLN A 449 45.98 11.32 12.26
CA GLN A 449 45.65 12.69 12.64
C GLN A 449 45.19 13.51 11.42
N ASP A 450 45.83 13.38 10.26
CA ASP A 450 45.41 14.07 9.04
C ASP A 450 44.05 13.59 8.55
N GLN A 451 43.77 12.28 8.61
CA GLN A 451 42.45 11.73 8.30
C GLN A 451 41.37 12.23 9.29
N ARG A 452 41.69 12.33 10.59
CA ARG A 452 40.77 12.92 11.59
C ARG A 452 40.48 14.39 11.28
N LYS A 453 41.48 15.18 10.87
CA LYS A 453 41.27 16.57 10.43
C LYS A 453 40.38 16.66 9.20
N LYS A 454 40.60 15.80 8.19
CA LYS A 454 39.74 15.73 6.98
C LYS A 454 38.31 15.34 7.33
N LYS A 455 38.11 14.33 8.19
CA LYS A 455 36.78 13.95 8.69
C LYS A 455 36.10 15.11 9.40
N ALA A 456 36.78 15.76 10.35
CA ALA A 456 36.23 16.89 11.10
C ALA A 456 35.84 18.05 10.18
N ALA A 457 36.62 18.32 9.12
CA ALA A 457 36.29 19.35 8.15
C ALA A 457 35.03 19.01 7.33
N VAL A 458 34.86 17.74 6.91
CA VAL A 458 33.66 17.29 6.20
C VAL A 458 32.43 17.31 7.12
N GLU A 459 32.59 16.84 8.36
CA GLU A 459 31.53 16.83 9.37
C GLU A 459 31.06 18.25 9.71
N SER A 460 31.99 19.19 9.84
CA SER A 460 31.67 20.61 10.05
C SER A 460 30.90 21.20 8.85
N LYS A 461 31.32 20.91 7.61
CA LYS A 461 30.58 21.35 6.40
C LYS A 461 29.18 20.74 6.32
N TYR A 462 29.06 19.45 6.63
CA TYR A 462 27.77 18.77 6.66
C TYR A 462 26.84 19.38 7.71
N LEU A 463 27.35 19.65 8.92
CA LEU A 463 26.55 20.23 10.00
C LEU A 463 26.08 21.65 9.64
N GLN A 464 26.94 22.47 9.04
CA GLN A 464 26.56 23.80 8.52
C GLN A 464 25.51 23.70 7.41
N ALA A 465 25.66 22.78 6.46
CA ALA A 465 24.69 22.58 5.39
C ALA A 465 23.34 22.09 5.93
N LYS A 466 23.36 21.16 6.90
CA LYS A 466 22.16 20.67 7.58
C LYS A 466 21.46 21.79 8.34
N GLN A 467 22.20 22.64 9.05
CA GLN A 467 21.63 23.79 9.76
C GLN A 467 21.00 24.79 8.78
N ARG A 468 21.65 25.11 7.65
CA ARG A 468 21.07 25.95 6.60
C ARG A 468 19.79 25.37 6.01
N TYR A 469 19.78 24.06 5.77
CA TYR A 469 18.59 23.36 5.28
C TYR A 469 17.44 23.40 6.29
N GLN A 470 17.72 23.16 7.57
CA GLN A 470 16.71 23.25 8.63
C GLN A 470 16.15 24.66 8.78
N ASN A 471 17.01 25.68 8.71
CA ASN A 471 16.56 27.08 8.72
C ASN A 471 15.68 27.38 7.51
N ALA A 472 16.08 26.97 6.30
CA ALA A 472 15.28 27.17 5.10
C ALA A 472 13.91 26.48 5.18
N ILE A 473 13.84 25.24 5.70
CA ILE A 473 12.55 24.58 5.95
C ILE A 473 11.69 25.42 6.90
N SER A 474 12.24 25.86 8.03
CA SER A 474 11.49 26.66 8.99
C SER A 474 10.98 27.97 8.40
N GLU A 475 11.78 28.63 7.54
CA GLU A 475 11.38 29.83 6.83
C GLU A 475 10.24 29.55 5.84
N TYR A 476 10.35 28.47 5.05
CA TYR A 476 9.29 28.05 4.13
C TYR A 476 8.00 27.66 4.86
N ASP A 477 8.10 26.91 5.95
CA ASP A 477 6.94 26.51 6.76
C ASP A 477 6.22 27.74 7.33
N SER A 478 6.97 28.75 7.78
CA SER A 478 6.40 30.03 8.26
C SER A 478 5.63 30.75 7.15
N VAL A 479 6.23 30.87 5.95
CA VAL A 479 5.56 31.52 4.81
C VAL A 479 4.32 30.75 4.36
N CYS A 480 4.38 29.41 4.35
CA CYS A 480 3.21 28.58 4.06
C CYS A 480 2.09 28.79 5.06
N MET A 481 2.42 28.86 6.36
CA MET A 481 1.42 29.12 7.42
C MET A 481 0.78 30.51 7.27
N GLU A 482 1.57 31.55 6.97
CA GLU A 482 1.08 32.91 6.73
C GLU A 482 0.14 32.95 5.51
N LEU A 483 0.52 32.33 4.39
CA LEU A 483 -0.32 32.27 3.19
C LEU A 483 -1.62 31.48 3.41
N ASP A 484 -1.57 30.39 4.19
CA ASP A 484 -2.76 29.62 4.54
C ASP A 484 -3.72 30.43 5.44
N GLU A 485 -3.17 31.22 6.37
CA GLU A 485 -3.98 32.09 7.23
C GLU A 485 -4.61 33.23 6.43
N GLU A 486 -3.86 33.86 5.52
CA GLU A 486 -4.39 34.86 4.58
C GLU A 486 -5.47 34.28 3.67
N SER A 487 -5.24 33.08 3.11
CA SER A 487 -6.23 32.37 2.28
C SER A 487 -7.52 32.07 3.04
N LYS A 488 -7.41 31.60 4.30
CA LYS A 488 -8.57 31.39 5.18
C LYS A 488 -9.32 32.69 5.46
N LYS A 489 -8.60 33.77 5.73
CA LYS A 489 -9.19 35.09 5.97
C LYS A 489 -9.94 35.59 4.73
N LEU A 490 -9.32 35.53 3.55
CA LEU A 490 -9.96 35.94 2.29
C LEU A 490 -11.20 35.10 1.97
N LYS A 491 -11.16 33.78 2.20
CA LYS A 491 -12.35 32.91 2.05
C LYS A 491 -13.47 33.31 3.01
N GLY A 492 -13.12 33.60 4.27
CA GLY A 492 -14.07 34.11 5.27
C GLY A 492 -14.70 35.43 4.84
N ASP A 493 -13.89 36.37 4.34
CA ASP A 493 -14.35 37.66 3.85
C ASP A 493 -15.27 37.50 2.63
N ILE A 494 -14.93 36.63 1.67
CA ILE A 494 -15.78 36.30 0.52
C ILE A 494 -17.15 35.79 0.98
N GLY A 495 -17.19 34.84 1.92
CA GLY A 495 -18.45 34.31 2.46
C GLY A 495 -19.30 35.38 3.15
N GLN A 496 -18.67 36.30 3.88
CA GLN A 496 -19.37 37.45 4.48
C GLN A 496 -19.91 38.41 3.42
N TYR A 497 -19.13 38.73 2.40
CA TYR A 497 -19.56 39.63 1.33
C TYR A 497 -20.67 39.02 0.47
N GLN A 498 -20.61 37.73 0.16
CA GLN A 498 -21.68 37.00 -0.52
C GLN A 498 -22.96 37.01 0.30
N SER A 499 -22.87 36.72 1.59
CA SER A 499 -24.04 36.75 2.49
C SER A 499 -24.66 38.16 2.56
N LYS A 500 -23.83 39.20 2.67
CA LYS A 500 -24.27 40.60 2.64
C LYS A 500 -24.96 40.93 1.31
N TYR A 501 -24.34 40.57 0.19
CA TYR A 501 -24.86 40.81 -1.16
C TYR A 501 -26.22 40.16 -1.36
N HIS A 502 -26.37 38.87 -1.02
CA HIS A 502 -27.65 38.18 -1.15
C HIS A 502 -28.71 38.78 -0.24
N ASN A 503 -28.38 39.13 1.01
CA ASN A 503 -29.32 39.77 1.92
C ASN A 503 -29.78 41.15 1.40
N THR A 504 -28.85 41.98 0.93
CA THR A 504 -29.19 43.29 0.35
C THR A 504 -30.04 43.16 -0.90
N ASN A 505 -29.74 42.19 -1.77
CA ASN A 505 -30.54 41.95 -2.97
C ASN A 505 -31.95 41.45 -2.63
N GLN A 506 -32.09 40.55 -1.66
CA GLN A 506 -33.41 40.09 -1.20
C GLN A 506 -34.21 41.23 -0.56
N LEU A 507 -33.56 42.07 0.24
CA LEU A 507 -34.20 43.26 0.81
C LEU A 507 -34.66 44.22 -0.30
N LEU A 508 -33.81 44.47 -1.30
CA LEU A 508 -34.13 45.32 -2.45
C LEU A 508 -35.31 44.77 -3.26
N ALA A 509 -35.29 43.48 -3.62
CA ALA A 509 -36.41 42.84 -4.32
C ALA A 509 -37.71 42.86 -3.49
N SER A 510 -37.62 42.78 -2.16
CA SER A 510 -38.79 42.91 -1.27
C SER A 510 -39.35 44.33 -1.24
N LEU A 511 -38.48 45.33 -1.26
CA LEU A 511 -38.84 46.75 -1.30
C LEU A 511 -39.46 47.09 -2.65
N GLU A 512 -38.87 46.63 -3.76
CA GLU A 512 -39.39 46.81 -5.11
C GLU A 512 -40.79 46.22 -5.28
N ARG A 513 -41.03 45.00 -4.77
CA ARG A 513 -42.37 44.38 -4.76
C ARG A 513 -43.37 45.19 -3.92
N THR A 514 -42.95 45.68 -2.76
CA THR A 514 -43.78 46.56 -1.92
C THR A 514 -44.11 47.87 -2.63
N LEU A 515 -43.13 48.48 -3.28
CA LEU A 515 -43.27 49.74 -4.01
C LEU A 515 -44.16 49.59 -5.24
N ARG A 516 -44.02 48.49 -5.98
CA ARG A 516 -44.91 48.12 -7.09
C ARG A 516 -46.36 47.96 -6.62
N ARG A 517 -46.59 47.20 -5.55
CA ARG A 517 -47.92 47.03 -4.95
C ARG A 517 -48.52 48.36 -4.49
N ALA A 518 -47.73 49.22 -3.87
CA ALA A 518 -48.18 50.55 -3.44
C ALA A 518 -48.60 51.43 -4.63
N ARG A 519 -47.82 51.41 -5.73
CA ARG A 519 -48.16 52.14 -6.97
C ARG A 519 -49.41 51.60 -7.64
N GLU A 520 -49.58 50.27 -7.68
CA GLU A 520 -50.77 49.63 -8.24
C GLU A 520 -52.02 49.97 -7.41
N GLU A 521 -51.93 50.00 -6.07
CA GLU A 521 -53.00 50.45 -5.18
C GLU A 521 -53.33 51.94 -5.36
N GLU A 522 -52.31 52.80 -5.45
CA GLU A 522 -52.47 54.24 -5.69
C GLU A 522 -53.15 54.51 -7.05
N SER A 523 -52.74 53.78 -8.09
CA SER A 523 -53.37 53.84 -9.42
C SER A 523 -54.84 53.40 -9.35
N ALA A 524 -55.13 52.25 -8.72
CA ALA A 524 -56.48 51.71 -8.63
C ALA A 524 -57.43 52.58 -7.81
N THR A 525 -56.95 53.18 -6.72
CA THR A 525 -57.74 54.10 -5.90
C THR A 525 -57.98 55.44 -6.60
N THR A 526 -57.01 55.95 -7.36
CA THR A 526 -57.12 57.25 -8.05
C THR A 526 -57.93 57.16 -9.35
N THR A 527 -57.75 56.09 -10.15
CA THR A 527 -58.46 55.90 -11.42
C THR A 527 -59.76 55.10 -11.30
N GLY A 528 -60.00 54.44 -10.17
CA GLY A 528 -61.19 53.60 -9.95
C GLY A 528 -61.17 52.26 -10.72
N ASN A 529 -60.08 51.98 -11.45
CA ASN A 529 -59.88 50.73 -12.18
C ASN A 529 -59.36 49.65 -11.23
N ALA A 530 -59.90 48.43 -11.34
CA ALA A 530 -59.46 47.30 -10.52
C ALA A 530 -58.03 46.87 -10.88
N ILE A 531 -57.25 46.44 -9.87
CA ILE A 531 -55.87 45.96 -10.03
C ILE A 531 -55.81 44.67 -10.87
N SER A 532 -56.82 43.80 -10.72
CA SER A 532 -57.00 42.57 -11.50
C SER A 532 -58.49 42.24 -11.64
N LYS A 533 -58.83 41.30 -12.52
CA LYS A 533 -60.22 40.80 -12.71
C LYS A 533 -60.87 40.31 -11.41
N GLU A 534 -60.08 39.84 -10.45
CA GLU A 534 -60.57 39.34 -9.16
C GLU A 534 -60.29 40.28 -7.98
N ILE A 535 -59.30 41.16 -8.10
CA ILE A 535 -58.82 42.03 -7.02
C ILE A 535 -59.13 43.48 -7.36
N LYS A 536 -60.11 44.04 -6.65
CA LYS A 536 -60.52 45.44 -6.80
C LYS A 536 -59.46 46.39 -6.23
N THR A 537 -59.02 46.10 -5.00
CA THR A 537 -57.91 46.77 -4.28
C THR A 537 -57.25 45.73 -3.38
N TYR A 538 -55.94 45.83 -3.16
CA TYR A 538 -55.22 44.93 -2.27
C TYR A 538 -55.78 44.99 -0.84
N ALA A 539 -56.21 46.17 -0.36
CA ALA A 539 -56.82 46.30 0.97
C ALA A 539 -58.08 45.43 1.15
N ASP A 540 -59.01 45.46 0.19
CA ASP A 540 -60.24 44.64 0.21
C ASP A 540 -59.93 43.13 0.12
N TYR A 541 -58.96 42.76 -0.72
CA TYR A 541 -58.52 41.36 -0.85
C TYR A 541 -57.96 40.81 0.48
N PHE A 542 -57.04 41.53 1.13
CA PHE A 542 -56.45 41.08 2.40
C PHE A 542 -57.47 41.07 3.55
N GLN A 543 -58.44 41.98 3.56
CA GLN A 543 -59.53 41.94 4.53
C GLN A 543 -60.41 40.69 4.35
N LYS A 544 -60.81 40.36 3.11
CA LYS A 544 -61.59 39.16 2.80
C LYS A 544 -60.83 37.88 3.15
N ALA A 545 -59.54 37.80 2.78
CA ALA A 545 -58.68 36.66 3.12
C ALA A 545 -58.52 36.50 4.64
N SER A 546 -58.29 37.59 5.37
CA SER A 546 -58.22 37.58 6.85
C SER A 546 -59.52 37.07 7.48
N HIS A 547 -60.67 37.47 6.94
CA HIS A 547 -61.96 37.03 7.44
C HIS A 547 -62.19 35.53 7.19
N LYS A 548 -61.81 35.03 6.01
CA LYS A 548 -61.88 33.60 5.66
C LYS A 548 -61.00 32.75 6.58
N LEU A 549 -59.74 33.14 6.79
CA LEU A 549 -58.81 32.46 7.69
C LEU A 549 -59.31 32.43 9.14
N LYS A 550 -59.90 33.54 9.62
CA LYS A 550 -60.52 33.58 10.96
C LYS A 550 -61.69 32.61 11.08
N LYS A 551 -62.50 32.46 10.03
CA LYS A 551 -63.62 31.50 9.99
C LYS A 551 -63.13 30.05 10.00
N GLU A 552 -62.13 29.73 9.19
CA GLU A 552 -61.50 28.40 9.15
C GLU A 552 -60.85 28.04 10.49
N THR A 553 -60.15 28.99 11.11
CA THR A 553 -59.56 28.79 12.45
C THR A 553 -60.64 28.45 13.49
N ARG A 554 -61.82 29.07 13.42
CA ARG A 554 -62.95 28.74 14.32
C ARG A 554 -63.49 27.34 14.04
N ALA A 555 -63.66 26.97 12.76
CA ALA A 555 -64.13 25.64 12.38
C ALA A 555 -63.20 24.52 12.84
N LEU A 556 -61.87 24.70 12.67
CA LEU A 556 -60.87 23.73 13.12
C LEU A 556 -60.84 23.60 14.65
N LYS A 557 -61.05 24.70 15.38
CA LYS A 557 -61.19 24.64 16.85
C LYS A 557 -62.42 23.85 17.27
N GLU A 558 -63.54 23.99 16.57
CA GLU A 558 -64.75 23.22 16.85
C GLU A 558 -64.55 21.73 16.54
N GLN A 559 -63.97 21.40 15.39
CA GLN A 559 -63.61 20.01 15.05
C GLN A 559 -62.69 19.37 16.09
N LYS A 560 -61.65 20.10 16.55
CA LYS A 560 -60.77 19.64 17.63
C LYS A 560 -61.55 19.34 18.91
N LYS A 561 -62.53 20.17 19.26
CA LYS A 561 -63.39 19.98 20.43
C LYS A 561 -64.29 18.75 20.27
N THR A 562 -64.91 18.56 19.11
CA THR A 562 -65.74 17.38 18.79
C THR A 562 -64.94 16.09 18.88
N ILE A 563 -63.74 16.05 18.30
CA ILE A 563 -62.84 14.90 18.38
C ILE A 563 -62.52 14.60 19.85
N GLY A 564 -62.13 15.62 20.63
CA GLY A 564 -61.86 15.46 22.06
C GLY A 564 -63.02 14.83 22.85
N THR A 565 -64.27 15.19 22.55
CA THR A 565 -65.45 14.58 23.20
C THR A 565 -65.77 13.16 22.74
N GLN A 566 -65.41 12.79 21.50
CA GLN A 566 -65.71 11.47 20.92
C GLN A 566 -64.62 10.43 21.19
N THR A 567 -63.39 10.85 21.51
CA THR A 567 -62.25 9.95 21.74
C THR A 567 -62.53 8.88 22.79
N GLU A 568 -63.10 9.24 23.94
CA GLU A 568 -63.35 8.28 25.03
C GLU A 568 -64.41 7.22 24.64
N SER A 569 -65.45 7.64 23.92
CA SER A 569 -66.48 6.72 23.41
C SER A 569 -65.93 5.79 22.34
N ASN A 570 -65.15 6.33 21.40
CA ASN A 570 -64.51 5.57 20.33
C ASN A 570 -63.49 4.55 20.89
N GLN A 571 -62.76 4.92 21.95
CA GLN A 571 -61.81 4.03 22.62
C GLN A 571 -62.52 2.86 23.31
N LYS A 572 -63.61 3.12 24.04
CA LYS A 572 -64.45 2.05 24.64
C LYS A 572 -65.03 1.12 23.57
N GLN A 573 -65.49 1.66 22.43
CA GLN A 573 -65.96 0.84 21.31
C GLN A 573 -64.85 -0.04 20.74
N LEU A 574 -63.64 0.50 20.55
CA LEU A 574 -62.49 -0.25 20.07
C LEU A 574 -62.15 -1.42 21.01
N GLU A 575 -62.14 -1.20 22.32
CA GLU A 575 -61.89 -2.24 23.33
C GLU A 575 -62.95 -3.35 23.31
N MET A 576 -64.23 -2.99 23.14
CA MET A 576 -65.32 -3.96 22.99
C MET A 576 -65.14 -4.81 21.72
N PHE A 577 -64.79 -4.21 20.58
CA PHE A 577 -64.53 -4.94 19.34
C PHE A 577 -63.31 -5.85 19.43
N GLN A 578 -62.24 -5.42 20.10
CA GLN A 578 -61.07 -6.25 20.36
C GLN A 578 -61.40 -7.45 21.25
N SER A 579 -62.22 -7.24 22.29
CA SER A 579 -62.68 -8.31 23.19
C SER A 579 -63.55 -9.33 22.46
N LEU A 580 -64.48 -8.87 21.62
CA LEU A 580 -65.29 -9.74 20.77
C LEU A 580 -64.44 -10.57 19.80
N ARG A 581 -63.43 -9.95 19.17
CA ARG A 581 -62.50 -10.64 18.28
C ARG A 581 -61.73 -11.75 19.00
N ARG A 582 -61.24 -11.50 20.22
CA ARG A 582 -60.56 -12.53 21.03
C ARG A 582 -61.50 -13.69 21.36
N LEU A 583 -62.74 -13.40 21.73
CA LEU A 583 -63.74 -14.42 22.06
C LEU A 583 -64.07 -15.31 20.85
N LEU A 584 -64.19 -14.71 19.66
CA LEU A 584 -64.39 -15.44 18.41
C LEU A 584 -63.18 -16.31 18.02
N GLN A 585 -61.96 -15.83 18.27
CA GLN A 585 -60.74 -16.65 18.08
C GLN A 585 -60.70 -17.85 19.01
N VAL A 586 -61.02 -17.68 20.29
CA VAL A 586 -61.10 -18.79 21.25
C VAL A 586 -62.16 -19.80 20.81
N LYS A 587 -63.35 -19.32 20.41
CA LYS A 587 -64.42 -20.19 19.89
C LYS A 587 -63.94 -21.00 18.67
N LEU A 588 -63.23 -20.37 17.74
CA LEU A 588 -62.65 -21.03 16.57
C LEU A 588 -61.69 -22.15 16.99
N GLU A 589 -60.76 -21.87 17.90
CA GLU A 589 -59.79 -22.86 18.37
C GLU A 589 -60.46 -24.03 19.11
N CYS A 590 -61.44 -23.76 19.98
CA CYS A 590 -62.22 -24.81 20.62
C CYS A 590 -62.94 -25.71 19.59
N THR A 591 -63.51 -25.13 18.53
CA THR A 591 -64.16 -25.93 17.47
C THR A 591 -63.17 -26.79 16.69
N LYS A 592 -61.93 -26.32 16.46
CA LYS A 592 -60.89 -27.12 15.81
C LYS A 592 -60.45 -28.29 16.70
N ILE A 593 -60.26 -28.05 18.00
CA ILE A 593 -59.89 -29.10 18.96
C ILE A 593 -60.98 -30.17 19.04
N ALA A 594 -62.25 -29.76 19.14
CA ALA A 594 -63.38 -30.69 19.17
C ALA A 594 -63.48 -31.56 17.90
N LYS A 595 -63.19 -30.99 16.71
CA LYS A 595 -63.11 -31.76 15.46
C LYS A 595 -61.99 -32.80 15.50
N LYS A 596 -60.78 -32.41 15.93
CA LYS A 596 -59.64 -33.34 16.05
C LYS A 596 -59.89 -34.46 17.06
N GLN A 597 -60.56 -34.18 18.17
CA GLN A 597 -60.95 -35.21 19.14
C GLN A 597 -61.91 -36.22 18.53
N LYS A 598 -62.93 -35.77 17.78
CA LYS A 598 -63.85 -36.67 17.06
C LYS A 598 -63.15 -37.52 16.00
N GLU A 599 -62.21 -36.94 15.26
CA GLU A 599 -61.40 -37.67 14.29
C GLU A 599 -60.53 -38.74 14.97
N ALA A 600 -59.95 -38.42 16.13
CA ALA A 600 -59.15 -39.37 16.92
C ALA A 600 -60.00 -40.50 17.52
N GLU A 601 -61.22 -40.21 18.00
CA GLU A 601 -62.19 -41.22 18.45
C GLU A 601 -62.57 -42.17 17.31
N LEU A 602 -62.85 -41.65 16.12
CA LEU A 602 -63.14 -42.44 14.92
C LEU A 602 -61.98 -43.38 14.54
N ILE A 603 -60.74 -42.87 14.59
CA ILE A 603 -59.54 -43.68 14.32
C ILE A 603 -59.38 -44.78 15.37
N LYS A 604 -59.67 -44.48 16.65
CA LYS A 604 -59.59 -45.47 17.73
C LYS A 604 -60.64 -46.56 17.58
N ASP A 605 -61.88 -46.20 17.27
CA ASP A 605 -62.97 -47.15 16.97
C ASP A 605 -62.63 -48.04 15.76
N ASP A 606 -61.99 -47.47 14.72
CA ASP A 606 -61.54 -48.25 13.55
C ASP A 606 -60.39 -49.20 13.89
N ILE A 607 -59.46 -48.82 14.77
CA ILE A 607 -58.39 -49.71 15.28
C ILE A 607 -58.98 -50.83 16.14
N GLU A 608 -59.93 -50.52 17.03
CA GLU A 608 -60.64 -51.51 17.86
C GLU A 608 -61.45 -52.50 17.00
N ARG A 609 -61.95 -52.07 15.83
CA ARG A 609 -62.60 -52.97 14.83
C ARG A 609 -61.63 -53.83 14.03
N GLN A 610 -60.36 -53.43 13.87
CA GLN A 610 -59.38 -54.14 13.04
C GLN A 610 -58.57 -55.21 13.79
N ASN A 611 -58.60 -55.26 15.13
CA ASN A 611 -57.94 -56.30 15.94
C ASN A 611 -58.94 -57.17 16.73
N PRO A 612 -59.68 -58.10 16.11
CA PRO A 612 -60.55 -59.03 16.81
C PRO A 612 -59.91 -60.42 17.01
N GLU A 613 -58.67 -60.56 17.52
CA GLU A 613 -58.16 -61.83 18.07
C GLU A 613 -57.07 -61.60 19.16
N GLU A 614 -57.53 -61.21 20.36
CA GLU A 614 -56.99 -61.74 21.62
C GLU A 614 -58.20 -62.18 22.46
N ILE A 615 -58.76 -63.34 22.10
CA ILE A 615 -59.46 -64.19 23.07
C ILE A 615 -58.39 -65.12 23.64
N ILE A 616 -58.29 -65.17 24.97
CA ILE A 616 -57.98 -66.31 25.86
C ILE A 616 -57.79 -65.65 27.24
N THR A 617 -58.49 -65.96 28.33
CA THR A 617 -59.48 -66.96 28.69
C THR A 617 -60.11 -66.52 30.02
N ILE A 618 -61.27 -67.11 30.30
CA ILE A 618 -62.03 -67.09 31.55
C ILE A 618 -61.16 -67.30 32.81
N GLU A 619 -61.29 -66.38 33.76
CA GLU A 619 -61.65 -66.63 35.17
C GLU A 619 -62.62 -65.54 35.66
#